data_AF-A0A0V0YZA9-F1
#
_entry.id   AF-A0A0V0YZA9-F1
#
_cell.length_a   1.000
_cell.length_b   1.000
_cell.length_c   1.000
_cell.angle_alpha   90.00
_cell.angle_beta   90.00
_cell.angle_gamma   90.00
#
_symmetry.space_group_name_H-M   'P 1'
#
loop_
_entity.id
_entity.type
_entity.pdbx_description
1 polymer ?
#
loop_
_entity_poly.entity_id
_entity_poly.type
_entity_poly.pdbx_seq_one_letter_code
_entity_poly.pdbx_strand_id
1 'polypeptide(L)'
;MHPEVRWLSKELFETILEFFQNKYPSLRDSLKMCKSDIAYMADLFFKFNELNLQLQGSKLNLIKMRSLISPFISKLALFKHNLGRREFYQFLSVAALRENGEVHDDDIQIYCDQLDVLQKDMQERFQDILKMKIPNWVIDLFSNTDEIEMELEEELIDLQTNEELKPKFKNGYHSFWLQKQISDLYPGLWRM
;
A
#
# COMPACT_ATOMS: atom_id res chain seq x y z
N MET A 1 -5.08 -16.71 -11.38
CA MET A 1 -4.40 -16.26 -12.61
C MET A 1 -4.84 -14.82 -12.83
N HIS A 2 -4.08 -13.85 -12.30
CA HIS A 2 -4.40 -12.43 -12.50
C HIS A 2 -3.53 -11.91 -13.65
N PRO A 3 -4.09 -11.14 -14.60
CA PRO A 3 -3.31 -10.63 -15.71
C PRO A 3 -2.33 -9.61 -15.16
N GLU A 4 -1.03 -9.78 -15.44
CA GLU A 4 -0.14 -8.62 -15.50
C GLU A 4 -0.78 -7.66 -16.49
N VAL A 5 -1.39 -6.59 -15.99
CA VAL A 5 -2.03 -5.60 -16.85
C VAL A 5 -0.88 -4.79 -17.49
N ARG A 6 -0.32 -5.32 -18.58
CA ARG A 6 0.63 -4.67 -19.50
C ARG A 6 -0.10 -3.90 -20.59
N TRP A 7 -1.15 -3.16 -20.24
CA TRP A 7 -2.00 -2.40 -21.18
C TRP A 7 -1.33 -1.11 -21.69
N LEU A 8 -0.08 -0.86 -21.30
CA LEU A 8 0.68 0.31 -21.75
C LEU A 8 2.12 -0.07 -22.10
N SER A 9 2.31 -1.10 -22.92
CA SER A 9 3.52 -1.10 -23.75
C SER A 9 3.39 0.05 -24.76
N LYS A 10 4.50 0.74 -25.03
CA LYS A 10 4.60 1.75 -26.10
C LYS A 10 4.00 1.23 -27.41
N GLU A 11 4.20 -0.07 -27.68
CA GLU A 11 3.67 -0.78 -28.85
C GLU A 11 2.13 -0.83 -28.89
N LEU A 12 1.45 -1.04 -27.76
CA LEU A 12 0.00 -1.07 -27.72
C LEU A 12 -0.59 0.33 -27.96
N PHE A 13 0.04 1.37 -27.40
CA PHE A 13 -0.42 2.74 -27.59
C PHE A 13 -0.35 3.16 -29.07
N GLU A 14 0.78 2.90 -29.75
CA GLU A 14 0.92 3.19 -31.17
C GLU A 14 -0.05 2.36 -32.03
N THR A 15 -0.24 1.08 -31.70
CA THR A 15 -1.24 0.22 -32.37
C THR A 15 -2.66 0.78 -32.25
N ILE A 16 -3.02 1.31 -31.08
CA ILE A 16 -4.33 1.94 -30.84
C ILE A 16 -4.46 3.23 -31.68
N LEU A 17 -3.40 4.04 -31.76
CA LEU A 17 -3.40 5.23 -32.60
C LEU A 17 -3.56 4.90 -34.08
N GLU A 18 -2.89 3.86 -34.58
CA GLU A 18 -3.04 3.37 -35.95
C GLU A 18 -4.45 2.86 -36.24
N PHE A 19 -5.06 2.14 -35.30
CA PHE A 19 -6.44 1.67 -35.43
C PHE A 19 -7.43 2.83 -35.59
N PHE A 20 -7.24 3.90 -34.81
CA PHE A 20 -8.11 5.07 -34.86
C PHE A 20 -7.81 6.03 -36.02
N GLN A 21 -6.61 5.95 -36.63
CA GLN A 21 -6.16 6.80 -37.73
C GLN A 21 -7.19 6.95 -38.84
N ASN A 22 -7.79 5.84 -39.26
CA ASN A 22 -8.67 5.80 -40.43
C ASN A 22 -10.16 5.85 -40.08
N LYS A 23 -10.53 5.43 -38.85
CA LYS A 23 -11.93 5.32 -38.43
C LYS A 23 -12.42 6.51 -37.60
N TYR A 24 -11.56 7.06 -36.73
CA TYR A 24 -11.94 8.10 -35.77
C TYR A 24 -10.77 9.07 -35.50
N PRO A 25 -10.45 9.98 -36.44
CA PRO A 25 -9.31 10.89 -36.32
C PRO A 25 -9.38 11.80 -35.09
N SER A 26 -10.57 12.30 -34.73
CA SER A 26 -10.78 13.15 -33.55
C SER A 26 -10.46 12.43 -32.24
N LEU A 27 -10.82 11.14 -32.14
CA LEU A 27 -10.51 10.32 -30.97
C LEU A 27 -9.01 10.04 -30.86
N ARG A 28 -8.35 9.75 -32.00
CA ARG A 28 -6.90 9.60 -32.07
C ARG A 28 -6.19 10.86 -31.57
N ASP A 29 -6.59 12.04 -32.06
CA ASP A 29 -5.95 13.29 -31.68
C ASP A 29 -6.20 13.61 -30.20
N SER A 30 -7.39 13.31 -29.68
CA SER A 30 -7.68 13.39 -28.24
C SER A 30 -6.80 12.44 -27.42
N LEU A 31 -6.62 11.20 -27.88
CA LEU A 31 -5.77 10.21 -27.20
C LEU A 31 -4.30 10.64 -27.17
N LYS A 32 -3.82 11.30 -28.23
CA LYS A 32 -2.48 11.90 -28.26
C LYS A 32 -2.32 13.01 -27.24
N MET A 33 -3.34 13.85 -27.05
CA MET A 33 -3.30 14.93 -26.05
C MET A 33 -3.18 14.39 -24.62
N CYS A 34 -3.77 13.23 -24.33
CA CYS A 34 -3.74 12.62 -23.00
C CYS A 34 -2.59 11.60 -22.82
N LYS A 35 -1.61 11.55 -23.73
CA LYS A 35 -0.55 10.54 -23.70
C LYS A 35 0.31 10.62 -22.42
N SER A 36 0.65 11.83 -21.98
CA SER A 36 1.39 12.08 -20.74
C SER A 36 0.56 11.64 -19.52
N ASP A 37 -0.73 11.98 -19.48
CA ASP A 37 -1.65 11.59 -18.40
C ASP A 37 -1.73 10.07 -18.28
N ILE A 38 -1.86 9.38 -19.43
CA ILE A 38 -1.95 7.93 -19.50
C ILE A 38 -0.65 7.30 -18.98
N ALA A 39 0.51 7.83 -19.35
CA ALA A 39 1.80 7.35 -18.85
C ALA A 39 1.95 7.52 -17.34
N TYR A 40 1.57 8.69 -16.81
CA TYR A 40 1.55 8.96 -15.38
C TYR A 40 0.63 7.98 -14.64
N MET A 41 -0.60 7.79 -15.13
CA MET A 41 -1.56 6.85 -14.56
C MET A 41 -1.03 5.42 -14.62
N ALA A 42 -0.36 5.01 -15.70
CA ALA A 42 0.26 3.68 -15.82
C ALA A 42 1.20 3.39 -14.66
N ASP A 43 2.16 4.31 -14.46
CA ASP A 43 3.21 4.19 -13.46
C ASP A 43 2.60 4.20 -12.04
N LEU A 44 1.57 5.01 -11.81
CA LEU A 44 0.86 5.06 -10.55
C LEU A 44 0.04 3.78 -10.27
N PHE A 45 -0.74 3.31 -11.26
CA PHE A 45 -1.53 2.09 -11.14
C PHE A 45 -0.67 0.85 -10.96
N PHE A 46 0.52 0.81 -11.56
CA PHE A 46 1.48 -0.26 -11.31
C PHE A 46 1.80 -0.38 -9.81
N LYS A 47 2.08 0.75 -9.14
CA LYS A 47 2.38 0.79 -7.70
C LYS A 47 1.18 0.41 -6.84
N PHE A 48 -0.02 0.85 -7.23
CA PHE A 48 -1.25 0.43 -6.56
C PHE A 48 -1.48 -1.07 -6.71
N ASN A 49 -1.20 -1.64 -7.87
CA ASN A 49 -1.33 -3.07 -8.09
C ASN A 49 -0.33 -3.86 -7.22
N GLU A 50 0.91 -3.40 -7.07
CA GLU A 50 1.87 -3.99 -6.13
C GLU A 50 1.34 -3.99 -4.70
N LEU A 51 0.81 -2.85 -4.23
CA LEU A 51 0.19 -2.75 -2.91
C LEU A 51 -1.03 -3.68 -2.79
N ASN A 52 -1.92 -3.67 -3.79
CA ASN A 52 -3.15 -4.47 -3.80
C ASN A 52 -2.84 -5.97 -3.74
N LEU A 53 -1.82 -6.43 -4.46
CA LEU A 53 -1.38 -7.83 -4.41
C LEU A 53 -0.92 -8.21 -2.99
N GLN A 54 -0.20 -7.32 -2.32
CA GLN A 54 0.22 -7.53 -0.93
C GLN A 54 -0.97 -7.55 0.04
N LEU A 55 -1.97 -6.68 -0.18
CA LEU A 55 -3.20 -6.62 0.61
C LEU A 55 -4.17 -7.78 0.35
N GLN A 56 -4.07 -8.48 -0.79
CA GLN A 56 -4.89 -9.66 -1.08
C GLN A 56 -4.28 -10.97 -0.57
N GLY A 57 -3.10 -10.92 0.06
CA GLY A 57 -2.43 -12.10 0.56
C GLY A 57 -3.21 -12.83 1.66
N SER A 58 -3.26 -14.17 1.59
CA SER A 58 -4.02 -15.04 2.51
C SER A 58 -3.60 -15.00 3.98
N LYS A 59 -2.50 -14.32 4.31
CA LYS A 59 -1.96 -14.18 5.68
C LYS A 59 -2.00 -12.73 6.19
N LEU A 60 -2.85 -11.88 5.63
CA LEU A 60 -2.98 -10.48 6.04
C LEU A 60 -3.72 -10.38 7.39
N ASN A 61 -3.18 -9.57 8.30
CA ASN A 61 -3.85 -9.13 9.52
C ASN A 61 -3.71 -7.59 9.63
N LEU A 62 -4.37 -6.96 10.60
CA LEU A 62 -4.38 -5.50 10.73
C LEU A 62 -2.98 -4.91 10.96
N ILE A 63 -2.11 -5.62 11.68
CA ILE A 63 -0.71 -5.22 11.90
C ILE A 63 0.06 -5.16 10.57
N LYS A 64 -0.05 -6.23 9.76
CA LYS A 64 0.57 -6.29 8.44
C LYS A 64 -0.01 -5.26 7.49
N MET A 65 -1.34 -5.09 7.48
CA MET A 65 -2.00 -4.06 6.68
C MET A 65 -1.43 -2.67 7.00
N ARG A 66 -1.33 -2.32 8.29
CA ARG A 66 -0.71 -1.07 8.73
C ARG A 66 0.73 -0.93 8.24
N SER A 67 1.53 -1.99 8.33
CA SER A 67 2.93 -1.98 7.84
C SER A 67 3.09 -1.86 6.32
N LEU A 68 2.02 -2.10 5.54
CA LEU A 68 2.03 -1.94 4.09
C LEU A 68 1.48 -0.57 3.67
N ILE A 69 0.35 -0.18 4.25
CA ILE A 69 -0.34 1.08 3.96
C ILE A 69 0.50 2.28 4.40
N SER A 70 1.05 2.26 5.62
CA SER A 70 1.78 3.42 6.16
C SER A 70 2.99 3.81 5.28
N PRO A 71 3.89 2.87 4.90
CA PRO A 71 4.99 3.21 4.00
C PRO A 71 4.52 3.64 2.61
N PHE A 72 3.42 3.06 2.09
CA PHE A 72 2.88 3.47 0.80
C PHE A 72 2.40 4.93 0.81
N ILE A 73 1.69 5.35 1.85
CA ILE A 73 1.28 6.75 2.04
C ILE A 73 2.50 7.67 2.12
N SER A 74 3.56 7.27 2.82
CA SER A 74 4.82 8.04 2.86
C SER A 74 5.51 8.11 1.50
N LYS A 75 5.45 7.02 0.72
CA LYS A 75 5.98 6.99 -0.65
C LYS A 75 5.23 7.96 -1.58
N LEU A 76 3.92 8.18 -1.41
CA LEU A 76 3.19 9.18 -2.20
C LEU A 76 3.74 10.60 -2.00
N ALA A 77 4.08 10.99 -0.77
CA ALA A 77 4.77 12.26 -0.52
C ALA A 77 6.14 12.32 -1.19
N LEU A 78 6.90 11.23 -1.14
CA LEU A 78 8.21 11.14 -1.83
C LEU A 78 8.05 11.26 -3.35
N PHE A 79 7.03 10.63 -3.93
CA PHE A 79 6.72 10.70 -5.36
C PHE A 79 6.44 12.13 -5.77
N LYS A 80 5.59 12.84 -5.01
CA LYS A 80 5.31 14.27 -5.23
C LYS A 80 6.58 15.10 -5.18
N HIS A 81 7.39 14.92 -4.12
CA HIS A 81 8.62 15.67 -3.94
C HIS A 81 9.60 15.50 -5.12
N ASN A 82 9.84 14.26 -5.53
CA ASN A 82 10.78 13.97 -6.61
C ASN A 82 10.24 14.42 -7.97
N LEU A 83 8.95 14.21 -8.23
CA LEU A 83 8.31 14.66 -9.46
C LEU A 83 8.38 16.18 -9.62
N GLY A 84 8.12 16.94 -8.54
CA GLY A 84 8.28 18.39 -8.52
C GLY A 84 9.73 18.87 -8.74
N ARG A 85 10.72 18.05 -8.36
CA ARG A 85 12.15 18.28 -8.65
C ARG A 85 12.59 17.77 -10.02
N ARG A 86 11.67 17.24 -10.84
CA ARG A 86 11.91 16.66 -12.16
C ARG A 86 12.82 15.43 -12.09
N GLU A 87 12.74 14.71 -10.98
CA GLU A 87 13.43 13.44 -10.74
C GLU A 87 12.41 12.30 -10.98
N PHE A 88 12.45 11.68 -12.16
CA PHE A 88 11.40 10.76 -12.63
C PHE A 88 11.68 9.27 -12.35
N TYR A 89 12.57 8.92 -11.41
CA TYR A 89 12.96 7.54 -11.14
C TYR A 89 11.78 6.60 -10.81
N GLN A 90 10.73 7.15 -10.20
CA GLN A 90 9.53 6.41 -9.83
C GLN A 90 8.48 6.36 -10.96
N PHE A 91 8.62 7.19 -12.01
CA PHE A 91 7.69 7.32 -13.12
C PHE A 91 8.44 7.15 -14.45
N LEU A 92 8.82 5.91 -14.77
CA LEU A 92 9.65 5.60 -15.94
C LEU A 92 8.95 5.91 -17.26
N SER A 93 7.63 5.74 -17.32
CA SER A 93 6.84 6.06 -18.51
C SER A 93 6.80 7.57 -18.74
N VAL A 94 6.63 8.34 -17.65
CA VAL A 94 6.71 9.81 -17.70
C VAL A 94 8.12 10.27 -18.05
N ALA A 95 9.17 9.63 -17.50
CA ALA A 95 10.56 9.93 -17.80
C ALA A 95 10.86 9.81 -19.31
N ALA A 96 10.42 8.70 -19.92
CA ALA A 96 10.62 8.45 -21.35
C ALA A 96 9.91 9.48 -22.24
N LEU A 97 8.71 9.93 -21.86
CA LEU A 97 7.99 10.99 -22.60
C LEU A 97 8.61 12.37 -22.38
N ARG A 98 9.13 12.62 -21.17
CA ARG A 98 9.83 13.87 -20.84
C ARG A 98 11.10 14.05 -21.66
N GLU A 99 11.87 12.99 -21.89
CA GLU A 99 13.05 13.00 -22.77
C GLU A 99 12.69 13.40 -24.21
N ASN A 100 11.49 13.07 -24.68
CA ASN A 100 11.00 13.46 -26.01
C ASN A 100 10.35 14.86 -26.05
N GLY A 101 10.28 15.57 -24.91
CA GLY A 101 9.59 16.86 -24.81
C GLY A 101 8.06 16.77 -24.81
N GLU A 102 7.49 15.60 -24.54
CA GLU A 102 6.04 15.34 -24.56
C GLU A 102 5.37 15.54 -23.17
N VAL A 103 6.15 15.91 -22.15
CA VAL A 103 5.64 16.20 -20.79
C VAL A 103 6.04 17.60 -20.39
N HIS A 104 5.04 18.47 -20.23
CA HIS A 104 5.23 19.86 -19.86
C HIS A 104 5.28 20.05 -18.34
N ASP A 105 5.73 21.22 -17.89
CA ASP A 105 5.82 21.53 -16.47
C ASP A 105 4.44 21.73 -15.83
N ASP A 106 3.47 22.19 -16.60
CA ASP A 106 2.08 22.30 -16.16
C ASP A 106 1.50 20.90 -15.85
N ASP A 107 1.80 19.90 -16.67
CA ASP A 107 1.40 18.50 -16.42
C ASP A 107 2.00 17.99 -15.12
N ILE A 108 3.29 18.27 -14.87
CA ILE A 108 3.99 17.88 -13.64
C ILE A 108 3.34 18.51 -12.41
N GLN A 109 2.94 19.77 -12.51
CA GLN A 109 2.25 20.46 -11.42
C GLN A 109 0.90 19.77 -11.12
N ILE A 110 0.12 19.45 -12.15
CA ILE A 110 -1.14 18.72 -12.02
C ILE A 110 -0.91 17.35 -11.35
N TYR A 111 0.10 16.60 -11.77
CA TYR A 111 0.42 15.30 -11.16
C TYR A 111 0.84 15.44 -9.70
N CYS A 112 1.60 16.47 -9.35
CA CYS A 112 1.96 16.76 -7.96
C CYS A 112 0.74 17.06 -7.08
N ASP A 113 -0.22 17.83 -7.60
CA ASP A 113 -1.46 18.16 -6.90
C ASP A 113 -2.35 16.93 -6.73
N GLN A 114 -2.44 16.08 -7.76
CA GLN A 114 -3.14 14.80 -7.69
C GLN A 114 -2.52 13.86 -6.65
N LEU A 115 -1.19 13.77 -6.57
CA LEU A 115 -0.51 12.96 -5.54
C LEU A 115 -0.78 13.48 -4.13
N ASP A 116 -0.93 14.80 -3.95
CA ASP A 116 -1.27 15.41 -2.66
C ASP A 116 -2.69 15.05 -2.22
N VAL A 117 -3.66 15.18 -3.12
CA VAL A 117 -5.06 14.78 -2.88
C VAL A 117 -5.13 13.29 -2.57
N LEU A 118 -4.51 12.46 -3.41
CA LEU A 118 -4.48 11.01 -3.24
C LEU A 118 -3.85 10.59 -1.90
N GLN A 119 -2.79 11.27 -1.47
CA GLN A 119 -2.17 10.99 -0.18
C GLN A 119 -3.15 11.27 0.97
N LYS A 120 -3.85 12.41 0.93
CA LYS A 120 -4.86 12.78 1.94
C LYS A 120 -6.02 11.79 1.95
N ASP A 121 -6.54 11.44 0.78
CA ASP A 121 -7.63 10.46 0.65
C ASP A 121 -7.23 9.09 1.22
N MET A 122 -5.98 8.66 1.01
CA MET A 122 -5.47 7.41 1.58
C MET A 122 -5.32 7.50 3.11
N GLN A 123 -4.86 8.63 3.64
CA GLN A 123 -4.77 8.86 5.08
C GLN A 123 -6.14 8.82 5.75
N GLU A 124 -7.14 9.45 5.14
CA GLU A 124 -8.52 9.45 5.63
C GLU A 124 -9.14 8.04 5.54
N ARG A 125 -9.03 7.39 4.38
CA ARG A 125 -9.60 6.05 4.15
C ARG A 125 -9.04 4.98 5.09
N PHE A 126 -7.76 5.08 5.45
CA PHE A 126 -7.09 4.11 6.32
C PHE A 126 -6.82 4.64 7.74
N GLN A 127 -7.50 5.72 8.14
CA GLN A 127 -7.23 6.40 9.39
C GLN A 127 -7.29 5.46 10.61
N ASP A 128 -8.27 4.56 10.66
CA ASP A 128 -8.44 3.63 11.78
C ASP A 128 -7.28 2.64 11.87
N ILE A 129 -6.80 2.13 10.73
CA ILE A 129 -5.63 1.24 10.65
C ILE A 129 -4.36 1.98 11.07
N LEU A 130 -4.22 3.25 10.67
CA LEU A 130 -3.04 4.07 10.98
C LEU A 130 -2.98 4.47 12.45
N LYS A 131 -4.14 4.76 13.07
CA LYS A 131 -4.29 5.17 14.47
C LYS A 131 -4.40 4.00 15.43
N MET A 132 -4.62 2.78 14.93
CA MET A 132 -4.69 1.56 15.75
C MET A 132 -3.49 1.47 16.70
N LYS A 133 -3.75 1.37 18.00
CA LYS A 133 -2.73 1.02 18.99
C LYS A 133 -2.55 -0.49 18.94
N ILE A 134 -1.30 -0.92 18.80
CA ILE A 134 -0.95 -2.34 18.86
C ILE A 134 -0.15 -2.50 20.14
N PRO A 135 -0.70 -3.12 21.19
CA PRO A 135 0.05 -3.36 22.41
C PRO A 135 1.29 -4.21 22.10
N ASN A 136 2.42 -3.86 22.72
CA ASN A 136 3.68 -4.53 22.47
C ASN A 136 3.61 -6.04 22.74
N TRP A 137 2.86 -6.44 23.77
CA TRP A 137 2.67 -7.86 24.13
C TRP A 137 1.98 -8.70 23.05
N VAL A 138 1.26 -8.08 22.09
CA VAL A 138 0.65 -8.81 20.96
C VAL A 138 1.73 -9.34 20.00
N ILE A 139 2.81 -8.57 19.81
CA ILE A 139 3.90 -8.90 18.88
C ILE A 139 5.03 -9.60 19.64
N ASP A 140 5.33 -9.13 20.85
CA ASP A 140 6.42 -9.59 21.69
C ASP A 140 5.91 -9.79 23.13
N LEU A 141 5.24 -10.92 23.32
CA LEU A 141 4.54 -11.26 24.55
C LEU A 141 5.47 -11.37 25.78
N PHE A 142 6.73 -11.75 25.59
CA PHE A 142 7.66 -12.06 26.69
C PHE A 142 8.72 -10.97 26.91
N SER A 143 8.60 -9.80 26.25
CA SER A 143 9.41 -8.64 26.63
C SER A 143 8.75 -7.85 27.76
N ASN A 144 9.58 -7.19 28.57
CA ASN A 144 9.12 -6.32 29.64
C ASN A 144 8.25 -5.23 29.02
N THR A 145 6.96 -5.24 29.34
CA THR A 145 5.98 -4.32 28.78
C THR A 145 5.41 -3.46 29.90
N ASP A 146 5.73 -2.15 29.85
CA ASP A 146 5.28 -1.16 30.84
C ASP A 146 3.85 -0.65 30.57
N GLU A 147 3.26 -1.00 29.42
CA GLU A 147 1.89 -0.64 29.03
C GLU A 147 0.99 -1.89 29.05
N ILE A 148 0.53 -2.24 30.24
CA ILE A 148 -0.51 -3.25 30.42
C ILE A 148 -1.76 -2.55 30.95
N GLU A 149 -2.91 -2.82 30.32
CA GLU A 149 -4.20 -2.39 30.86
C GLU A 149 -4.47 -3.19 32.14
N MET A 150 -4.82 -2.49 33.23
CA MET A 150 -4.98 -3.10 34.56
C MET A 150 -5.94 -4.30 34.53
N GLU A 151 -6.96 -4.27 33.68
CA GLU A 151 -7.94 -5.35 33.56
C GLU A 151 -7.37 -6.65 32.95
N LEU A 152 -6.19 -6.61 32.32
CA LEU A 152 -5.56 -7.77 31.66
C LEU A 152 -4.29 -8.27 32.34
N GLU A 153 -3.82 -7.60 33.40
CA GLU A 153 -2.55 -7.94 34.06
C GLU A 153 -2.50 -9.40 34.52
N GLU A 154 -3.57 -9.91 35.14
CA GLU A 154 -3.61 -11.29 35.65
C GLU A 154 -3.48 -12.32 34.51
N GLU A 155 -4.30 -12.19 33.46
CA GLU A 155 -4.24 -13.11 32.31
C GLU A 155 -2.90 -13.02 31.56
N LEU A 156 -2.31 -11.81 31.47
CA LEU A 156 -0.99 -11.63 30.86
C LEU A 156 0.12 -12.26 31.70
N ILE A 157 0.09 -12.13 33.03
CA ILE A 157 1.06 -12.79 33.92
C ILE A 157 0.99 -14.32 33.76
N ASP A 158 -0.22 -14.88 33.78
CA ASP A 158 -0.43 -16.32 33.61
C ASP A 158 0.04 -16.81 32.23
N LEU A 159 -0.19 -16.01 31.19
CA LEU A 159 0.23 -16.31 29.83
C LEU A 159 1.76 -16.20 29.66
N GLN A 160 2.39 -15.17 30.23
CA GLN A 160 3.82 -14.90 30.16
C GLN A 160 4.67 -15.88 30.99
N THR A 161 4.12 -16.42 32.07
CA THR A 161 4.80 -17.41 32.93
C THR A 161 4.59 -18.85 32.45
N ASN A 162 3.73 -19.08 31.45
CA ASN A 162 3.47 -20.40 30.90
C ASN A 162 4.62 -20.88 29.97
N GLU A 163 5.54 -21.66 30.54
CA GLU A 163 6.70 -22.22 29.82
C GLU A 163 6.32 -23.19 28.67
N GLU A 164 5.11 -23.77 28.67
CA GLU A 164 4.64 -24.62 27.57
C GLU A 164 4.18 -23.82 26.34
N LEU A 165 3.66 -22.60 26.55
CA LEU A 165 3.17 -21.72 25.48
C LEU A 165 4.28 -20.89 24.85
N LYS A 166 5.35 -20.60 25.61
CA LYS A 166 6.54 -19.88 25.16
C LYS A 166 7.17 -20.40 23.87
N PRO A 167 7.44 -21.72 23.68
CA PRO A 167 7.95 -22.23 22.41
C PRO A 167 6.92 -22.10 21.27
N LYS A 168 5.62 -22.18 21.55
CA LYS A 168 4.57 -22.01 20.53
C LYS A 168 4.52 -20.58 20.02
N PHE A 169 4.67 -19.59 20.89
CA PHE A 169 4.71 -18.18 20.51
C PHE A 169 5.94 -17.86 19.65
N LYS A 170 7.12 -18.42 19.99
CA LYS A 170 8.35 -18.27 19.19
C LYS A 170 8.23 -18.78 17.75
N ASN A 171 7.32 -19.71 17.48
CA ASN A 171 7.02 -20.19 16.13
C ASN A 171 6.17 -19.20 15.30
N GLY A 172 5.72 -18.10 15.91
CA GLY A 172 5.05 -16.97 15.26
C GLY A 172 3.80 -16.51 16.01
N TYR A 173 3.78 -15.24 16.41
CA TYR A 173 2.64 -14.64 17.12
C TYR A 173 1.31 -14.81 16.36
N HIS A 174 1.34 -14.69 15.02
CA HIS A 174 0.13 -14.79 14.19
C HIS A 174 -0.58 -16.14 14.31
N SER A 175 0.15 -17.26 14.28
CA SER A 175 -0.44 -18.60 14.43
C SER A 175 -0.74 -18.91 15.89
N PHE A 176 -0.01 -18.30 16.82
CA PHE A 176 -0.29 -18.38 18.25
C PHE A 176 -1.68 -17.84 18.59
N TRP A 177 -1.96 -16.58 18.22
CA TRP A 177 -3.23 -15.92 18.54
C TRP A 177 -4.46 -16.51 17.81
N LEU A 178 -4.26 -17.28 16.74
CA LEU A 178 -5.36 -17.95 16.02
C LEU A 178 -5.78 -19.28 16.67
N GLN A 179 -5.05 -19.77 17.67
CA GLN A 179 -5.40 -21.01 18.36
C GLN A 179 -6.58 -20.79 19.30
N LYS A 180 -7.69 -21.49 19.03
CA LYS A 180 -8.91 -21.44 19.86
C LYS A 180 -8.63 -21.68 21.35
N GLN A 181 -7.71 -22.60 21.66
CA GLN A 181 -7.31 -22.91 23.03
C GLN A 181 -6.82 -21.67 23.79
N ILE A 182 -6.11 -20.73 23.13
CA ILE A 182 -5.61 -19.53 23.80
C ILE A 182 -6.78 -18.61 24.16
N SER A 183 -7.73 -18.42 23.23
CA SER A 183 -8.94 -17.63 23.49
C SER A 183 -9.84 -18.23 24.57
N ASP A 184 -9.87 -19.56 24.71
CA ASP A 184 -10.66 -20.25 25.73
C ASP A 184 -10.01 -20.13 27.13
N LEU A 185 -8.68 -20.11 27.21
CA LEU A 185 -7.91 -20.02 28.47
C LEU A 185 -7.76 -18.59 28.98
N TYR A 186 -7.66 -17.62 28.07
CA TYR A 186 -7.40 -16.20 28.38
C TYR A 186 -8.47 -15.32 27.73
N PRO A 187 -9.75 -15.43 28.16
CA PRO A 187 -10.87 -14.78 27.48
C PRO A 187 -10.88 -13.25 27.62
N GLY A 188 -10.26 -12.67 28.65
CA GLY A 188 -10.10 -11.24 28.83
C GLY A 188 -9.29 -10.60 27.70
N LEU A 189 -8.22 -11.25 27.24
CA LEU A 189 -7.40 -10.77 26.12
C LEU A 189 -8.16 -10.62 24.78
N TRP A 190 -9.34 -11.24 24.65
CA TRP A 190 -10.22 -11.17 23.47
C TRP A 190 -11.40 -10.19 23.62
N ARG A 191 -11.55 -9.54 24.79
CA ARG A 191 -12.63 -8.59 25.05
C ARG A 191 -12.25 -7.12 24.78
N MET A 192 -11.00 -6.87 24.39
CA MET A 192 -10.48 -5.56 23.97
C MET A 192 -11.11 -5.06 22.67
#